data_AF-K5XKE3-F1
#
_entry.id   AF-K5XKE3-F1
#
_cell.length_a   1.000
_cell.length_b   1.000
_cell.length_c   1.000
_cell.angle_alpha   90.00
_cell.angle_beta   90.00
_cell.angle_gamma   90.00
#
_symmetry.space_group_name_H-M   'P 1'
#
loop_
_entity.id
_entity.type
_entity.pdbx_description
1 polymer ?
#
loop_
_entity_poly.entity_id
_entity_poly.type
_entity_poly.pdbx_seq_one_letter_code
_entity_poly.pdbx_strand_id
1 'polypeptide(L)'
;MAVKIPIVKKRTTKFRRHQSDRYHGVKEAWRKPTGIDNRVRRRFKGQIAMPKIGYGSNKKTRHLLPNGLKKMVVNNIREVNLLLMHNKSFAAEIAHNVSSRNRTAILERAKVLGVKVTNPAALTSDVYALSDRLEESLFGLAPLCQAQRPHCEQHRLSIFVPSLSASMNPLTHQFEETGFRGAAHAGSCLSAPQLTADLSGWLSLVRPRREDEEFPVQGCKAIIAPHAGYSHCGETGAWAYKSIDPSTTRRVFVIGPSHFWRIDNCALSRCHTYDTPIGTLPVDTDVVVSLYETGLFRWMNLTRDEREHSIEMQLPYLRRVCEGRVMIRKDIKIVPIMVGDITKEQELEYGRILAPYLAEEGTVFIASSDFCHWGPDYYYTFYFPKPNCAPSEGYQTTRATPPEKGYKIWQSTTQLDHIGMGILADQDRSAFTAHRDFHRYLVETDNSICGRHAIGILYGALAHLEETTGRKKFCNWVKYDQSAQVTKITDNSVSYASAWIKI
;
A
#
# COMPACT_ATOMS: atom_id res chain seq x y z
N MET A 1 48.47 -20.19 2.89
CA MET A 1 47.48 -19.75 3.90
C MET A 1 46.55 -18.72 3.26
N ALA A 2 45.23 -18.87 3.34
CA ALA A 2 44.30 -17.89 2.79
C ALA A 2 44.43 -16.59 3.59
N VAL A 3 44.83 -15.49 2.93
CA VAL A 3 44.92 -14.17 3.56
C VAL A 3 43.50 -13.78 3.98
N LYS A 4 43.22 -13.82 5.28
CA LYS A 4 41.93 -13.44 5.84
C LYS A 4 41.84 -11.91 5.83
N ILE A 5 41.30 -11.35 4.75
CA ILE A 5 41.11 -9.90 4.63
C ILE A 5 39.93 -9.49 5.54
N PRO A 6 40.14 -8.62 6.54
CA PRO A 6 39.04 -8.15 7.39
C PRO A 6 38.08 -7.28 6.56
N ILE A 7 36.82 -7.72 6.43
CA ILE A 7 35.79 -6.98 5.71
C ILE A 7 35.35 -5.79 6.56
N VAL A 8 35.91 -4.61 6.27
CA VAL A 8 35.53 -3.37 6.96
C VAL A 8 34.17 -2.86 6.49
N LYS A 9 33.20 -2.81 7.40
CA LYS A 9 31.92 -2.11 7.20
C LYS A 9 32.11 -0.63 7.53
N LYS A 10 31.64 0.28 6.66
CA LYS A 10 31.79 1.73 6.88
C LYS A 10 31.06 2.21 8.13
N ARG A 11 29.94 1.55 8.46
CA ARG A 11 29.13 1.79 9.64
C ARG A 11 28.74 0.44 10.21
N THR A 12 28.85 0.29 11.52
CA THR A 12 28.55 -0.95 12.26
C THR A 12 27.16 -0.93 12.88
N THR A 13 26.45 0.20 12.78
CA THR A 13 25.08 0.34 13.29
C THR A 13 24.15 -0.63 12.57
N LYS A 14 23.57 -1.57 13.33
CA LYS A 14 22.55 -2.49 12.82
C LYS A 14 21.22 -1.73 12.72
N PHE A 15 20.53 -1.91 11.60
CA PHE A 15 19.18 -1.36 11.43
C PHE A 15 18.17 -2.28 12.12
N ARG A 16 17.41 -1.73 13.06
CA ARG A 16 16.33 -2.45 13.75
C ARG A 16 15.07 -2.44 12.91
N ARG A 17 14.17 -3.40 13.14
CA ARG A 17 12.86 -3.42 12.49
C ARG A 17 12.01 -2.30 13.09
N HIS A 18 11.13 -1.70 12.28
CA HIS A 18 10.08 -0.85 12.81
C HIS A 18 9.26 -1.61 13.87
N GLN A 19 9.08 -0.98 15.04
CA GLN A 19 8.35 -1.48 16.21
C GLN A 19 8.92 -2.75 16.89
N SER A 20 10.13 -3.23 16.55
CA SER A 20 10.73 -4.38 17.27
C SER A 20 11.17 -4.03 18.70
N ASP A 21 11.33 -2.75 19.00
CA ASP A 21 11.60 -2.22 20.32
C ASP A 21 10.39 -2.28 21.26
N ARG A 22 9.18 -2.52 20.73
CA ARG A 22 7.93 -2.42 21.49
C ARG A 22 7.12 -3.71 21.53
N TYR A 23 7.02 -4.38 20.40
CA TYR A 23 6.26 -5.63 20.32
C TYR A 23 7.21 -6.82 20.43
N HIS A 24 7.09 -7.60 21.51
CA HIS A 24 7.88 -8.81 21.72
C HIS A 24 7.76 -9.83 20.56
N GLY A 25 6.61 -9.86 19.87
CA GLY A 25 6.39 -10.70 18.69
C GLY A 25 7.18 -10.26 17.44
N VAL A 26 7.74 -9.05 17.44
CA VAL A 26 8.47 -8.48 16.30
C VAL A 26 9.97 -8.59 16.55
N LYS A 27 10.58 -9.66 16.02
CA LYS A 27 12.04 -9.87 16.12
C LYS A 27 12.83 -8.68 15.56
N GLU A 28 13.95 -8.34 16.21
CA GLU A 28 14.92 -7.32 15.77
C GLU A 28 15.65 -7.77 14.49
N ALA A 29 14.97 -7.69 13.35
CA ALA A 29 15.51 -8.00 12.03
C ALA A 29 15.04 -6.95 11.01
N TRP A 30 15.98 -6.26 10.36
CA TRP A 30 15.66 -5.21 9.40
C TRP A 30 14.65 -5.69 8.35
N ARG A 31 13.53 -4.98 8.25
CA ARG A 31 12.58 -5.03 7.14
C ARG A 31 12.22 -3.62 6.74
N LYS A 32 12.19 -3.36 5.44
CA LYS A 32 11.81 -2.04 4.90
C LYS A 32 10.35 -1.74 5.32
N PRO A 33 10.08 -0.65 6.06
CA PRO A 33 8.70 -0.30 6.41
C PRO A 33 7.87 0.00 5.15
N THR A 34 6.59 -0.40 5.18
CA THR A 34 5.61 -0.27 4.09
C THR A 34 4.52 0.75 4.45
N GLY A 35 3.69 1.13 3.48
CA GLY A 35 2.55 2.05 3.67
C GLY A 35 2.86 3.52 3.46
N ILE A 36 1.88 4.30 2.97
CA ILE A 36 2.10 5.73 2.72
C ILE A 36 2.24 6.54 4.02
N ASP A 37 1.53 6.15 5.10
CA ASP A 37 1.48 6.92 6.36
C ASP A 37 2.59 6.58 7.35
N ASN A 38 3.39 5.57 7.05
CA ASN A 38 4.46 5.14 7.94
C ASN A 38 5.54 6.23 8.08
N ARG A 39 5.67 6.80 9.29
CA ARG A 39 6.61 7.89 9.58
C ARG A 39 8.08 7.52 9.36
N VAL A 40 8.47 6.30 9.74
CA VAL A 40 9.84 5.80 9.55
C VAL A 40 10.17 5.73 8.06
N ARG A 41 9.25 5.21 7.23
CA ARG A 41 9.38 5.17 5.76
C ARG A 41 9.52 6.58 5.19
N ARG A 42 8.69 7.53 5.64
CA ARG A 42 8.70 8.95 5.23
C ARG A 42 9.94 9.69 5.71
N ARG A 43 10.76 9.09 6.58
CA ARG A 43 12.01 9.64 7.11
C ARG A 43 11.81 10.94 7.88
N PHE A 44 10.71 11.03 8.62
CA PHE A 44 10.52 12.15 9.53
C PHE A 44 11.69 12.24 10.54
N LYS A 45 11.94 13.46 11.04
CA LYS A 45 12.98 13.70 12.04
C LYS A 45 12.66 12.90 13.32
N GLY A 46 13.69 12.37 13.98
CA GLY A 46 13.55 11.61 15.24
C GLY A 46 13.18 10.12 15.08
N GLN A 47 13.01 9.63 13.86
CA GLN A 47 12.68 8.22 13.58
C GLN A 47 13.91 7.29 13.56
N ILE A 48 13.67 5.97 13.62
CA ILE A 48 14.75 4.98 13.49
C ILE A 48 15.47 5.13 12.14
N ALA A 49 16.80 4.98 12.16
CA ALA A 49 17.59 5.12 10.94
C ALA A 49 17.24 4.04 9.92
N MET A 50 17.12 4.42 8.64
CA MET A 50 16.97 3.50 7.53
C MET A 50 18.29 3.34 6.75
N PRO A 51 18.53 2.18 6.11
CA PRO A 51 19.58 2.04 5.12
C PRO A 51 19.41 3.06 4.00
N LYS A 52 20.45 3.85 3.77
CA LYS A 52 20.56 4.81 2.66
C LYS A 52 21.86 4.59 1.88
N ILE A 53 21.96 5.19 0.71
CA ILE A 53 23.21 5.20 -0.07
C ILE A 53 24.33 5.75 0.84
N GLY A 54 25.39 4.97 1.05
CA GLY A 54 26.50 5.31 1.96
C GLY A 54 26.75 4.33 3.11
N TYR A 55 25.76 3.51 3.52
CA TYR A 55 25.92 2.49 4.58
C TYR A 55 26.58 1.17 4.10
N GLY A 56 27.09 1.13 2.87
CA GLY A 56 27.74 -0.06 2.31
C GLY A 56 29.10 -0.40 2.94
N SER A 57 29.70 -1.51 2.50
CA SER A 57 31.08 -1.87 2.89
C SER A 57 32.10 -0.88 2.31
N ASN A 58 33.30 -0.81 2.90
CA ASN A 58 34.40 0.02 2.39
C ASN A 58 34.64 -0.31 0.90
N LYS A 59 34.97 0.69 0.08
CA LYS A 59 35.20 0.50 -1.37
C LYS A 59 36.28 -0.57 -1.61
N LYS A 60 37.34 -0.61 -0.79
CA LYS A 60 38.44 -1.58 -0.89
C LYS A 60 38.01 -3.03 -0.64
N THR A 61 37.05 -3.25 0.27
CA THR A 61 36.58 -4.59 0.69
C THR A 61 35.18 -4.93 0.18
N ARG A 62 34.63 -4.12 -0.72
CA ARG A 62 33.27 -4.30 -1.24
C ARG A 62 33.22 -5.56 -2.10
N HIS A 63 32.20 -6.38 -1.88
CA HIS A 63 31.98 -7.65 -2.59
C HIS A 63 33.04 -8.74 -2.33
N LEU A 64 33.99 -8.50 -1.42
CA LEU A 64 34.94 -9.54 -0.98
C LEU A 64 34.26 -10.49 0.01
N LEU A 65 34.56 -11.77 -0.14
CA LEU A 65 34.29 -12.82 0.81
C LEU A 65 35.39 -12.86 1.88
N PRO A 66 35.16 -13.51 3.04
CA PRO A 66 36.17 -13.65 4.09
C PRO A 66 37.47 -14.34 3.65
N ASN A 67 37.43 -15.08 2.53
CA ASN A 67 38.57 -15.73 1.90
C ASN A 67 39.37 -14.82 0.95
N GLY A 68 38.99 -13.55 0.80
CA GLY A 68 39.65 -12.57 -0.06
C GLY A 68 39.20 -12.57 -1.52
N LEU A 69 38.31 -13.46 -1.95
CA LEU A 69 37.80 -13.55 -3.32
C LEU A 69 36.48 -12.76 -3.48
N LYS A 70 36.21 -12.25 -4.68
CA LYS A 70 34.90 -11.69 -5.07
C LYS A 70 33.96 -12.81 -5.48
N LYS A 71 32.67 -12.69 -5.16
CA LYS A 71 31.67 -13.69 -5.55
C LYS A 71 31.13 -13.42 -6.96
N MET A 72 31.14 -14.41 -7.83
CA MET A 72 30.45 -14.40 -9.13
C MET A 72 29.43 -15.55 -9.16
N VAL A 73 28.18 -15.24 -9.46
CA VAL A 73 27.13 -16.26 -9.63
C VAL A 73 27.30 -16.89 -11.01
N VAL A 74 27.28 -18.22 -11.08
CA VAL A 74 27.39 -18.98 -12.33
C VAL A 74 26.19 -19.90 -12.53
N ASN A 75 25.66 -19.94 -13.76
CA ASN A 75 24.51 -20.73 -14.16
C ASN A 75 24.88 -21.90 -15.08
N ASN A 76 26.02 -21.81 -15.76
CA ASN A 76 26.46 -22.78 -16.76
C ASN A 76 28.01 -22.87 -16.82
N ILE A 77 28.51 -23.86 -17.57
CA ILE A 77 29.95 -24.13 -17.72
C ILE A 77 30.69 -22.96 -18.42
N ARG A 78 30.04 -22.26 -19.35
CA ARG A 78 30.65 -21.13 -20.07
C ARG A 78 30.98 -19.99 -19.12
N GLU A 79 30.10 -19.71 -18.15
CA GLU A 79 30.33 -18.70 -17.11
C GLU A 79 31.47 -19.08 -16.16
N VAL A 80 31.69 -20.37 -15.91
CA VAL A 80 32.86 -20.85 -15.15
C VAL A 80 34.15 -20.65 -15.94
N ASN A 81 34.12 -20.83 -17.26
CA ASN A 81 35.28 -20.60 -18.12
C ASN A 81 35.75 -19.13 -18.11
N LEU A 82 34.85 -18.17 -17.89
CA LEU A 82 35.21 -16.75 -17.73
C LEU A 82 36.15 -16.52 -16.53
N LEU A 83 36.15 -17.43 -15.55
CA LEU A 83 36.98 -17.36 -14.36
C LEU A 83 38.38 -17.96 -14.55
N LEU A 84 38.71 -18.51 -15.72
CA LEU A 84 40.02 -19.13 -16.00
C LEU A 84 41.19 -18.17 -15.67
N MET A 85 41.12 -16.93 -16.16
CA MET A 85 42.16 -15.91 -15.91
C MET A 85 41.95 -15.14 -14.58
N HIS A 86 40.84 -15.39 -13.90
CA HIS A 86 40.40 -14.63 -12.72
C HIS A 86 40.25 -15.49 -11.46
N ASN A 87 40.77 -16.72 -11.47
CA ASN A 87 40.66 -17.71 -10.38
C ASN A 87 41.25 -17.24 -9.03
N LYS A 88 42.20 -16.28 -9.05
CA LYS A 88 42.77 -15.64 -7.85
C LYS A 88 41.94 -14.48 -7.30
N SER A 89 41.04 -13.93 -8.10
CA SER A 89 40.24 -12.73 -7.75
C SER A 89 38.78 -13.06 -7.47
N PHE A 90 38.25 -14.13 -8.08
CA PHE A 90 36.84 -14.48 -8.00
C PHE A 90 36.64 -15.94 -7.57
N ALA A 91 35.57 -16.16 -6.82
CA ALA A 91 35.02 -17.46 -6.48
C ALA A 91 33.67 -17.63 -7.20
N ALA A 92 33.40 -18.84 -7.65
CA ALA A 92 32.13 -19.19 -8.26
C ALA A 92 31.08 -19.57 -7.19
N GLU A 93 29.87 -19.04 -7.31
CA GLU A 93 28.70 -19.51 -6.57
C GLU A 93 27.70 -20.05 -7.58
N ILE A 94 27.35 -21.33 -7.47
CA ILE A 94 26.42 -21.95 -8.42
C ILE A 94 25.01 -21.49 -8.08
N ALA A 95 24.29 -20.96 -9.08
CA ALA A 95 22.91 -20.49 -8.91
C ALA A 95 21.97 -21.61 -8.42
N HIS A 96 20.92 -21.21 -7.71
CA HIS A 96 20.00 -22.15 -7.03
C HIS A 96 19.11 -22.93 -8.00
N ASN A 97 18.88 -22.42 -9.21
CA ASN A 97 18.04 -22.99 -10.26
C ASN A 97 18.79 -23.97 -11.19
N VAL A 98 20.06 -24.27 -10.91
CA VAL A 98 20.87 -25.19 -11.73
C VAL A 98 20.62 -26.63 -11.29
N SER A 99 20.25 -27.50 -12.24
CA SER A 99 20.00 -28.92 -12.00
C SER A 99 21.24 -29.67 -11.48
N SER A 100 21.04 -30.74 -10.70
CA SER A 100 22.11 -31.55 -10.10
C SER A 100 23.17 -32.00 -11.12
N ARG A 101 22.74 -32.50 -12.29
CA ARG A 101 23.63 -32.91 -13.39
C ARG A 101 24.54 -31.77 -13.85
N ASN A 102 23.98 -30.57 -14.06
CA ASN A 102 24.75 -29.41 -14.51
C ASN A 102 25.66 -28.88 -13.39
N ARG A 103 25.26 -29.02 -12.12
CA ARG A 103 26.11 -28.68 -10.97
C ARG A 103 27.37 -29.56 -10.94
N THR A 104 27.25 -30.87 -11.18
CA THR A 104 28.42 -31.77 -11.25
C THR A 104 29.38 -31.33 -12.35
N ALA A 105 28.89 -31.05 -13.55
CA ALA A 105 29.72 -30.58 -14.66
C ALA A 105 30.40 -29.22 -14.36
N ILE A 106 29.71 -28.32 -13.67
CA ILE A 106 30.28 -27.03 -13.21
C ILE A 106 31.38 -27.26 -12.16
N LEU A 107 31.17 -28.19 -11.22
CA LEU A 107 32.15 -28.52 -10.17
C LEU A 107 33.42 -29.17 -10.76
N GLU A 108 33.25 -30.14 -11.66
CA GLU A 108 34.37 -30.77 -12.38
C GLU A 108 35.16 -29.72 -13.16
N ARG A 109 34.46 -28.86 -13.92
CA ARG A 109 35.14 -27.80 -14.67
C ARG A 109 35.84 -26.80 -13.75
N ALA A 110 35.22 -26.40 -12.65
CA ALA A 110 35.83 -25.50 -11.67
C ALA A 110 37.09 -26.11 -11.04
N LYS A 111 37.10 -27.43 -10.79
CA LYS A 111 38.27 -28.19 -10.29
C LYS A 111 39.42 -28.14 -11.31
N VAL A 112 39.14 -28.36 -12.59
CA VAL A 112 40.12 -28.25 -13.68
C VAL A 112 40.72 -26.85 -13.77
N LEU A 113 39.87 -25.81 -13.63
CA LEU A 113 40.30 -24.40 -13.74
C LEU A 113 40.91 -23.84 -12.43
N GLY A 114 40.93 -24.62 -11.35
CA GLY A 114 41.38 -24.17 -10.03
C GLY A 114 40.52 -23.06 -9.42
N VAL A 115 39.25 -22.95 -9.83
CA VAL A 115 38.31 -21.94 -9.34
C VAL A 115 37.65 -22.42 -8.05
N LYS A 116 37.70 -21.59 -7.00
CA LYS A 116 37.06 -21.92 -5.72
C LYS A 116 35.55 -21.77 -5.82
N VAL A 117 34.81 -22.81 -5.45
CA VAL A 117 33.34 -22.81 -5.40
C VAL A 117 32.85 -22.60 -3.96
N THR A 118 31.91 -21.68 -3.73
CA THR A 118 31.44 -21.31 -2.38
C THR A 118 30.37 -22.25 -1.81
N ASN A 119 29.59 -22.90 -2.67
CA ASN A 119 28.47 -23.78 -2.31
C ASN A 119 28.57 -25.17 -2.98
N PRO A 120 29.69 -25.93 -2.81
CA PRO A 120 29.89 -27.19 -3.51
C PRO A 120 28.92 -28.30 -3.09
N ALA A 121 28.47 -28.30 -1.83
CA ALA A 121 27.70 -29.39 -1.22
C ALA A 121 26.18 -29.31 -1.43
N ALA A 122 25.66 -28.27 -2.07
CA ALA A 122 24.22 -28.16 -2.29
C ALA A 122 23.79 -29.18 -3.38
N LEU A 123 23.00 -30.19 -2.96
CA LEU A 123 22.30 -31.20 -3.79
C LEU A 123 23.16 -32.30 -4.46
N THR A 124 24.31 -32.67 -3.89
CA THR A 124 25.17 -33.77 -4.41
C THR A 124 25.28 -34.98 -3.48
N SER A 125 24.54 -35.01 -2.37
CA SER A 125 24.68 -36.05 -1.32
C SER A 125 24.31 -37.46 -1.76
N ASP A 126 23.55 -37.62 -2.84
CA ASP A 126 22.88 -38.90 -3.11
C ASP A 126 23.55 -39.73 -4.22
N VAL A 127 24.60 -39.20 -4.89
CA VAL A 127 25.20 -39.87 -6.06
C VAL A 127 26.59 -40.47 -5.78
N TYR A 128 27.33 -39.96 -4.79
CA TYR A 128 28.70 -40.43 -4.48
C TYR A 128 28.76 -41.55 -3.43
N ALA A 129 27.64 -41.96 -2.83
CA ALA A 129 27.62 -43.06 -1.85
C ALA A 129 27.42 -44.46 -2.46
N LEU A 130 27.12 -44.55 -3.77
CA LEU A 130 26.84 -45.81 -4.46
C LEU A 130 27.96 -46.29 -5.40
N SER A 131 28.87 -45.43 -5.86
CA SER A 131 29.98 -45.86 -6.73
C SER A 131 31.03 -46.67 -5.97
N ASP A 132 31.32 -46.31 -4.71
CA ASP A 132 32.34 -46.97 -3.91
C ASP A 132 31.91 -48.34 -3.36
N ARG A 133 30.65 -48.76 -3.53
CA ARG A 133 30.15 -50.08 -3.11
C ARG A 133 29.96 -51.08 -4.25
N LEU A 134 30.05 -50.64 -5.51
CA LEU A 134 29.80 -51.50 -6.67
C LEU A 134 31.07 -52.04 -7.33
N GLU A 135 32.26 -51.47 -7.07
CA GLU A 135 33.52 -51.98 -7.61
C GLU A 135 34.11 -53.19 -6.84
N GLU A 136 33.64 -53.49 -5.62
CA GLU A 136 34.11 -54.67 -4.85
C GLU A 136 33.34 -55.98 -5.14
N SER A 137 32.28 -55.97 -5.96
CA SER A 137 31.40 -57.14 -6.15
C SER A 137 31.48 -57.86 -7.50
N LEU A 138 32.37 -57.43 -8.41
CA LEU A 138 32.42 -57.91 -9.80
C LEU A 138 33.72 -58.65 -10.18
N PHE A 139 34.29 -59.41 -9.25
CA PHE A 139 35.26 -60.48 -9.57
C PHE A 139 34.74 -61.81 -9.02
N GLY A 140 33.99 -62.56 -9.83
CA GLY A 140 33.60 -63.93 -9.47
C GLY A 140 32.47 -64.53 -10.29
N LEU A 141 32.87 -65.28 -11.32
CA LEU A 141 32.15 -66.37 -12.00
C LEU A 141 31.27 -66.04 -13.21
N ALA A 142 31.50 -66.87 -14.22
CA ALA A 142 31.10 -66.77 -15.62
C ALA A 142 29.85 -67.64 -15.93
N PRO A 143 29.56 -68.04 -17.18
CA PRO A 143 28.38 -67.56 -17.93
C PRO A 143 27.39 -68.69 -18.28
N LEU A 144 26.26 -68.33 -18.91
CA LEU A 144 25.45 -69.07 -19.91
C LEU A 144 23.95 -68.92 -19.65
N CYS A 145 23.22 -68.31 -20.58
CA CYS A 145 22.30 -69.04 -21.47
C CYS A 145 21.55 -68.05 -22.38
N GLN A 146 21.59 -68.36 -23.67
CA GLN A 146 20.78 -67.74 -24.72
C GLN A 146 19.30 -68.11 -24.54
N ALA A 147 18.38 -67.20 -24.87
CA ALA A 147 17.21 -67.50 -25.72
C ALA A 147 16.32 -66.26 -25.96
N GLN A 148 16.13 -65.99 -27.26
CA GLN A 148 14.88 -65.56 -27.93
C GLN A 148 14.35 -64.11 -27.83
N ARG A 149 14.39 -63.48 -29.02
CA ARG A 149 13.66 -62.30 -29.56
C ARG A 149 12.13 -62.61 -29.71
N PRO A 150 11.20 -61.75 -30.24
CA PRO A 150 11.41 -60.56 -31.12
C PRO A 150 10.40 -59.37 -31.12
N HIS A 151 10.80 -58.30 -31.86
CA HIS A 151 10.09 -57.32 -32.74
C HIS A 151 8.77 -56.63 -32.30
N CYS A 152 8.36 -55.41 -32.73
CA CYS A 152 8.48 -54.63 -33.99
C CYS A 152 8.09 -53.15 -33.65
N GLU A 153 8.79 -52.09 -34.10
CA GLU A 153 8.50 -51.20 -35.27
C GLU A 153 7.07 -50.63 -35.35
N GLN A 154 6.71 -49.45 -35.88
CA GLN A 154 7.30 -48.20 -36.40
C GLN A 154 6.07 -47.33 -36.81
N HIS A 155 6.31 -46.06 -37.17
CA HIS A 155 5.43 -45.09 -37.88
C HIS A 155 4.51 -44.24 -36.99
N ARG A 156 4.29 -42.94 -37.25
CA ARG A 156 4.26 -42.22 -38.53
C ARG A 156 4.44 -40.70 -38.31
N LEU A 157 5.13 -40.05 -39.24
CA LEU A 157 5.19 -38.60 -39.44
C LEU A 157 3.88 -38.08 -40.09
N SER A 158 3.45 -36.89 -39.70
CA SER A 158 2.72 -35.98 -40.61
C SER A 158 2.91 -34.52 -40.20
N ILE A 159 3.37 -33.76 -41.20
CA ILE A 159 3.64 -32.33 -41.24
C ILE A 159 2.32 -31.56 -41.28
N PHE A 160 2.20 -30.45 -40.55
CA PHE A 160 1.23 -29.40 -40.87
C PHE A 160 1.81 -28.02 -40.57
N VAL A 161 1.82 -27.17 -41.60
CA VAL A 161 2.27 -25.78 -41.62
C VAL A 161 1.07 -24.88 -41.30
N PRO A 162 1.20 -23.80 -40.50
CA PRO A 162 0.25 -22.71 -40.56
C PRO A 162 0.87 -21.47 -41.21
N SER A 163 0.09 -20.94 -42.14
CA SER A 163 0.23 -19.69 -42.87
C SER A 163 0.22 -18.46 -41.97
N LEU A 164 1.07 -17.49 -42.31
CA LEU A 164 1.01 -16.11 -41.87
C LEU A 164 -0.25 -15.41 -42.43
N SER A 165 -1.14 -14.99 -41.55
CA SER A 165 -2.04 -13.86 -41.81
C SER A 165 -1.93 -12.88 -40.64
N ALA A 166 -1.32 -11.73 -40.92
CA ALA A 166 -1.29 -10.60 -40.01
C ALA A 166 -2.71 -10.03 -39.86
N SER A 167 -3.30 -10.23 -38.68
CA SER A 167 -4.48 -9.50 -38.23
C SER A 167 -4.05 -8.73 -36.98
N MET A 168 -4.20 -7.41 -37.04
CA MET A 168 -3.92 -6.51 -35.93
C MET A 168 -4.87 -6.81 -34.78
N ASN A 169 -4.35 -7.32 -33.66
CA ASN A 169 -5.11 -7.47 -32.43
C ASN A 169 -5.19 -6.11 -31.72
N PRO A 170 -6.38 -5.52 -31.49
CA PRO A 170 -6.53 -4.46 -30.51
C PRO A 170 -6.25 -5.05 -29.12
N LEU A 171 -5.54 -4.30 -28.28
CA LEU A 171 -5.25 -4.65 -26.89
C LEU A 171 -6.56 -4.81 -26.11
N THR A 172 -7.12 -6.02 -26.09
CA THR A 172 -8.20 -6.37 -25.16
C THR A 172 -7.63 -6.29 -23.76
N HIS A 173 -8.02 -5.27 -23.00
CA HIS A 173 -7.83 -5.17 -21.56
C HIS A 173 -8.49 -6.37 -20.89
N GLN A 174 -7.77 -7.47 -20.73
CA GLN A 174 -8.27 -8.66 -20.05
C GLN A 174 -8.36 -8.37 -18.54
N PHE A 175 -9.57 -8.08 -18.07
CA PHE A 175 -9.94 -8.18 -16.66
C PHE A 175 -9.68 -9.62 -16.17
N GLU A 176 -9.19 -9.80 -14.94
CA GLU A 176 -8.90 -11.13 -14.37
C GLU A 176 -10.21 -11.94 -14.18
N GLU A 177 -10.15 -13.27 -14.38
CA GLU A 177 -11.30 -14.20 -14.38
C GLU A 177 -12.14 -14.22 -13.08
N THR A 178 -11.66 -13.64 -11.98
CA THR A 178 -12.43 -13.48 -10.74
C THR A 178 -12.91 -12.04 -10.61
N GLY A 179 -14.07 -11.76 -11.20
CA GLY A 179 -14.65 -10.42 -11.32
C GLY A 179 -15.13 -9.73 -10.03
N PHE A 180 -14.75 -10.21 -8.85
CA PHE A 180 -15.26 -9.72 -7.56
C PHE A 180 -14.13 -9.51 -6.54
N ARG A 181 -14.27 -8.49 -5.70
CA ARG A 181 -13.42 -8.28 -4.52
C ARG A 181 -14.18 -8.69 -3.27
N GLY A 182 -13.63 -9.63 -2.50
CA GLY A 182 -14.22 -10.03 -1.23
C GLY A 182 -14.18 -8.94 -0.15
N ALA A 183 -15.06 -9.04 0.84
CA ALA A 183 -15.02 -8.22 2.05
C ALA A 183 -13.93 -8.73 3.02
N ALA A 184 -12.66 -8.53 2.66
CA ALA A 184 -11.50 -9.12 3.33
C ALA A 184 -11.34 -8.70 4.80
N HIS A 185 -11.83 -7.52 5.19
CA HIS A 185 -11.77 -6.99 6.55
C HIS A 185 -13.08 -7.21 7.33
N ALA A 186 -14.09 -7.81 6.71
CA ALA A 186 -15.37 -8.12 7.36
C ALA A 186 -15.21 -9.03 8.58
N GLY A 187 -14.30 -10.02 8.55
CA GLY A 187 -14.13 -10.99 9.65
C GLY A 187 -13.42 -10.46 10.89
N SER A 188 -12.67 -9.35 10.76
CA SER A 188 -12.20 -8.55 11.91
C SER A 188 -13.25 -7.55 12.41
N CYS A 189 -14.30 -7.35 11.63
CA CYS A 189 -15.43 -6.47 11.92
C CYS A 189 -16.68 -7.31 12.23
N LEU A 190 -17.73 -6.63 12.68
CA LEU A 190 -18.92 -7.26 13.24
C LEU A 190 -19.68 -8.11 12.21
N SER A 191 -20.49 -9.07 12.69
CA SER A 191 -21.37 -9.86 11.83
C SER A 191 -22.32 -8.96 11.00
N ALA A 192 -22.74 -9.42 9.81
CA ALA A 192 -23.59 -8.62 8.92
C ALA A 192 -24.87 -8.05 9.59
N PRO A 193 -25.65 -8.81 10.39
CA PRO A 193 -26.83 -8.26 11.08
C PRO A 193 -26.47 -7.19 12.11
N GLN A 194 -25.42 -7.42 12.89
CA GLN A 194 -24.96 -6.46 13.91
C GLN A 194 -24.46 -5.17 13.25
N LEU A 195 -23.64 -5.29 12.20
CA LEU A 195 -23.16 -4.14 11.45
C LEU A 195 -24.32 -3.32 10.87
N THR A 196 -25.35 -3.98 10.34
CA THR A 196 -26.53 -3.31 9.81
C THR A 196 -27.26 -2.52 10.91
N ALA A 197 -27.45 -3.13 12.08
CA ALA A 197 -28.09 -2.49 13.22
C ALA A 197 -27.28 -1.28 13.71
N ASP A 198 -25.97 -1.42 13.86
CA ASP A 198 -25.07 -0.36 14.33
C ASP A 198 -25.05 0.83 13.36
N LEU A 199 -24.88 0.58 12.06
CA LEU A 199 -24.91 1.63 11.03
C LEU A 199 -26.27 2.36 11.01
N SER A 200 -27.37 1.62 11.12
CA SER A 200 -28.72 2.21 11.20
C SER A 200 -28.88 3.06 12.46
N GLY A 201 -28.39 2.55 13.60
CA GLY A 201 -28.41 3.22 14.89
C GLY A 201 -27.67 4.55 14.82
N TRP A 202 -26.41 4.55 14.38
CA TRP A 202 -25.63 5.77 14.26
C TRP A 202 -26.23 6.78 13.26
N LEU A 203 -26.76 6.32 12.11
CA LEU A 203 -27.46 7.20 11.16
C LEU A 203 -28.76 7.82 11.72
N SER A 204 -29.37 7.18 12.71
CA SER A 204 -30.56 7.70 13.40
C SER A 204 -30.24 8.74 14.48
N LEU A 205 -29.01 8.73 15.01
CA LEU A 205 -28.52 9.69 15.99
C LEU A 205 -28.15 11.04 15.36
N VAL A 206 -27.86 11.07 14.05
CA VAL A 206 -27.56 12.31 13.34
C VAL A 206 -28.82 13.15 13.23
N ARG A 207 -28.80 14.31 13.89
CA ARG A 207 -29.89 15.30 13.91
C ARG A 207 -29.34 16.68 13.56
N PRO A 208 -30.14 17.54 12.91
CA PRO A 208 -29.81 18.96 12.76
C PRO A 208 -29.40 19.59 14.08
N ARG A 209 -28.26 20.28 14.12
CA ARG A 209 -27.83 21.06 15.29
C ARG A 209 -28.32 22.51 15.24
N ARG A 210 -28.73 22.96 14.06
CA ARG A 210 -29.25 24.29 13.78
C ARG A 210 -30.53 24.16 12.95
N GLU A 211 -31.37 25.18 12.99
CA GLU A 211 -32.65 25.19 12.26
C GLU A 211 -32.46 25.16 10.73
N ASP A 212 -31.31 25.64 10.23
CA ASP A 212 -30.94 25.67 8.82
C ASP A 212 -30.24 24.39 8.33
N GLU A 213 -29.96 23.44 9.24
CA GLU A 213 -29.35 22.15 8.87
C GLU A 213 -30.43 21.13 8.50
N GLU A 214 -30.39 20.65 7.26
CA GLU A 214 -31.24 19.55 6.80
C GLU A 214 -30.40 18.38 6.29
N PHE A 215 -30.89 17.17 6.55
CA PHE A 215 -30.30 15.93 6.08
C PHE A 215 -31.35 15.12 5.29
N PRO A 216 -31.02 14.61 4.09
CA PRO A 216 -29.73 14.72 3.41
C PRO A 216 -29.43 16.15 2.94
N VAL A 217 -28.16 16.47 2.74
CA VAL A 217 -27.71 17.81 2.39
C VAL A 217 -27.91 18.04 0.89
N GLN A 218 -28.85 18.93 0.53
CA GLN A 218 -29.15 19.22 -0.87
C GLN A 218 -27.90 19.75 -1.63
N GLY A 219 -27.54 19.11 -2.73
CA GLY A 219 -26.37 19.48 -3.54
C GLY A 219 -25.03 19.02 -2.97
N CYS A 220 -25.01 18.10 -2.01
CA CYS A 220 -23.77 17.47 -1.54
C CYS A 220 -23.03 16.79 -2.71
N LYS A 221 -21.80 17.23 -2.98
CA LYS A 221 -20.95 16.67 -4.05
C LYS A 221 -19.78 15.86 -3.51
N ALA A 222 -19.37 16.08 -2.25
CA ALA A 222 -18.35 15.26 -1.62
C ALA A 222 -18.50 15.16 -0.11
N ILE A 223 -17.94 14.12 0.47
CA ILE A 223 -17.77 13.94 1.91
C ILE A 223 -16.31 13.61 2.25
N ILE A 224 -15.90 13.98 3.46
CA ILE A 224 -14.67 13.49 4.09
C ILE A 224 -15.11 12.62 5.25
N ALA A 225 -14.65 11.37 5.30
CA ALA A 225 -15.08 10.39 6.31
C ALA A 225 -13.91 9.52 6.80
N PRO A 226 -13.93 9.10 8.08
CA PRO A 226 -12.88 8.26 8.66
C PRO A 226 -12.92 6.83 8.10
N HIS A 227 -11.82 6.10 8.26
CA HIS A 227 -11.69 4.69 7.86
C HIS A 227 -11.06 3.79 8.92
N ALA A 228 -11.04 4.23 10.18
CA ALA A 228 -10.80 3.30 11.29
C ALA A 228 -11.94 2.27 11.40
N GLY A 229 -11.76 1.27 12.28
CA GLY A 229 -12.80 0.29 12.57
C GLY A 229 -14.06 0.95 13.13
N TYR A 230 -15.24 0.44 12.75
CA TYR A 230 -16.54 1.04 13.10
C TYR A 230 -16.78 1.20 14.60
N SER A 231 -16.21 0.34 15.45
CA SER A 231 -16.26 0.49 16.91
C SER A 231 -15.64 1.79 17.42
N HIS A 232 -14.78 2.44 16.62
CA HIS A 232 -14.09 3.67 17.00
C HIS A 232 -14.67 4.90 16.30
N CYS A 233 -14.89 4.83 14.98
CA CYS A 233 -15.28 6.00 14.18
C CYS A 233 -16.65 5.85 13.51
N GLY A 234 -17.41 4.79 13.83
CA GLY A 234 -18.72 4.51 13.24
C GLY A 234 -19.68 5.67 13.42
N GLU A 235 -19.85 6.15 14.65
CA GLU A 235 -20.71 7.30 14.94
C GLU A 235 -20.23 8.58 14.23
N THR A 236 -18.93 8.85 14.22
CA THR A 236 -18.37 10.02 13.53
C THR A 236 -18.69 9.97 12.03
N GLY A 237 -18.42 8.84 11.38
CA GLY A 237 -18.70 8.63 9.95
C GLY A 237 -20.17 8.80 9.59
N ALA A 238 -21.10 8.44 10.49
CA ALA A 238 -22.54 8.60 10.25
C ALA A 238 -22.91 10.03 9.84
N TRP A 239 -22.27 11.04 10.43
CA TRP A 239 -22.52 12.44 10.13
C TRP A 239 -22.17 12.81 8.68
N ALA A 240 -21.08 12.26 8.14
CA ALA A 240 -20.73 12.45 6.73
C ALA A 240 -21.72 11.71 5.81
N TYR A 241 -22.00 10.44 6.10
CA TYR A 241 -22.87 9.61 5.26
C TYR A 241 -24.32 10.07 5.23
N LYS A 242 -24.84 10.61 6.34
CA LYS A 242 -26.19 11.18 6.40
C LYS A 242 -26.34 12.41 5.49
N SER A 243 -25.26 13.09 5.14
CA SER A 243 -25.28 14.22 4.21
C SER A 243 -25.50 13.81 2.75
N ILE A 244 -25.24 12.55 2.39
CA ILE A 244 -25.44 12.06 1.02
C ILE A 244 -26.95 11.92 0.76
N ASP A 245 -27.42 12.48 -0.35
CA ASP A 245 -28.78 12.27 -0.82
C ASP A 245 -28.86 10.98 -1.66
N PRO A 246 -29.46 9.89 -1.12
CA PRO A 246 -29.59 8.65 -1.85
C PRO A 246 -30.62 8.78 -2.99
N SER A 247 -31.50 9.77 -3.01
CA SER A 247 -32.52 9.89 -4.07
C SER A 247 -31.94 10.33 -5.41
N THR A 248 -30.83 11.06 -5.40
CA THR A 248 -30.15 11.62 -6.59
C THR A 248 -28.85 10.88 -6.94
N THR A 249 -28.08 10.41 -5.95
CA THR A 249 -26.77 9.77 -6.13
C THR A 249 -26.78 8.51 -7.02
N ARG A 250 -26.02 8.48 -8.11
CA ARG A 250 -25.86 7.38 -9.07
C ARG A 250 -24.46 6.79 -9.07
N ARG A 251 -23.44 7.63 -8.93
CA ARG A 251 -22.03 7.25 -9.00
C ARG A 251 -21.29 7.77 -7.79
N VAL A 252 -20.46 6.95 -7.19
CA VAL A 252 -19.68 7.33 -6.01
C VAL A 252 -18.20 7.02 -6.20
N PHE A 253 -17.38 8.08 -6.23
CA PHE A 253 -15.93 7.93 -6.24
C PHE A 253 -15.44 7.71 -4.80
N VAL A 254 -14.72 6.63 -4.55
CA VAL A 254 -14.16 6.32 -3.23
C VAL A 254 -12.65 6.44 -3.31
N ILE A 255 -12.12 7.53 -2.79
CA ILE A 255 -10.70 7.88 -2.87
C ILE A 255 -10.05 7.58 -1.51
N GLY A 256 -9.24 6.53 -1.45
CA GLY A 256 -8.64 6.05 -0.21
C GLY A 256 -7.11 5.96 -0.27
N PRO A 257 -6.38 6.30 0.80
CA PRO A 257 -4.92 6.13 0.87
C PRO A 257 -4.49 4.66 0.86
N SER A 258 -3.28 4.39 0.37
CA SER A 258 -2.65 3.07 0.44
C SER A 258 -1.79 2.86 1.70
N HIS A 259 -2.27 2.07 2.66
CA HIS A 259 -1.55 1.74 3.89
C HIS A 259 -0.50 0.64 3.72
N PHE A 260 -0.54 -0.13 2.63
CA PHE A 260 0.36 -1.27 2.45
C PHE A 260 1.20 -1.17 1.18
N TRP A 261 0.62 -0.74 0.06
CA TRP A 261 1.28 -0.77 -1.22
C TRP A 261 1.92 0.58 -1.56
N ARG A 262 3.25 0.61 -1.66
CA ARG A 262 3.96 1.81 -2.06
C ARG A 262 3.86 2.01 -3.58
N ILE A 263 3.09 3.02 -3.97
CA ILE A 263 3.00 3.57 -5.32
C ILE A 263 3.16 5.09 -5.28
N ASP A 264 3.59 5.67 -6.39
CA ASP A 264 3.79 7.11 -6.62
C ASP A 264 2.74 7.68 -7.59
N ASN A 265 1.60 7.01 -7.66
CA ASN A 265 0.48 7.25 -8.58
C ASN A 265 -0.83 6.84 -7.89
N CYS A 266 -1.95 7.04 -8.57
CA CYS A 266 -3.22 6.44 -8.20
C CYS A 266 -3.40 5.07 -8.87
N ALA A 267 -4.16 4.18 -8.24
CA ALA A 267 -4.44 2.86 -8.77
C ALA A 267 -5.95 2.53 -8.76
N LEU A 268 -6.35 1.71 -9.73
CA LEU A 268 -7.73 1.35 -10.02
C LEU A 268 -7.96 -0.15 -9.88
N SER A 269 -9.17 -0.52 -9.52
CA SER A 269 -9.56 -1.92 -9.37
C SER A 269 -9.84 -2.59 -10.70
N ARG A 270 -9.51 -3.88 -10.80
CA ARG A 270 -9.94 -4.76 -11.90
C ARG A 270 -11.22 -5.51 -11.58
N CYS A 271 -11.82 -5.29 -10.42
CA CYS A 271 -13.03 -6.01 -10.03
C CYS A 271 -14.27 -5.33 -10.64
N HIS A 272 -15.27 -6.13 -11.00
CA HIS A 272 -16.58 -5.65 -11.43
C HIS A 272 -17.48 -5.34 -10.23
N THR A 273 -17.23 -5.96 -9.09
CA THR A 273 -18.00 -5.77 -7.87
C THR A 273 -17.11 -5.76 -6.63
N TYR A 274 -17.56 -5.05 -5.60
CA TYR A 274 -16.99 -5.09 -4.27
C TYR A 274 -18.04 -5.63 -3.30
N ASP A 275 -17.73 -6.72 -2.62
CA ASP A 275 -18.61 -7.27 -1.61
C ASP A 275 -18.49 -6.50 -0.29
N THR A 276 -19.62 -6.37 0.40
CA THR A 276 -19.68 -5.90 1.78
C THR A 276 -20.55 -6.87 2.58
N PRO A 277 -20.43 -6.91 3.92
CA PRO A 277 -21.28 -7.78 4.74
C PRO A 277 -22.78 -7.52 4.55
N ILE A 278 -23.17 -6.32 4.13
CA ILE A 278 -24.57 -5.89 4.03
C ILE A 278 -25.06 -5.76 2.57
N GLY A 279 -24.24 -6.18 1.60
CA GLY A 279 -24.59 -6.20 0.18
C GLY A 279 -23.45 -5.76 -0.75
N THR A 280 -23.45 -6.30 -1.95
CA THR A 280 -22.47 -6.01 -3.00
C THR A 280 -22.70 -4.64 -3.63
N LEU A 281 -21.62 -4.00 -4.09
CA LEU A 281 -21.64 -2.75 -4.85
C LEU A 281 -20.99 -2.95 -6.23
N PRO A 282 -21.65 -2.60 -7.34
CA PRO A 282 -21.06 -2.69 -8.67
C PRO A 282 -20.05 -1.56 -8.91
N VAL A 283 -18.95 -1.89 -9.57
CA VAL A 283 -17.91 -0.94 -10.01
C VAL A 283 -18.31 -0.36 -11.37
N ASP A 284 -18.12 0.95 -11.55
CA ASP A 284 -18.32 1.59 -12.86
C ASP A 284 -17.11 1.35 -13.77
N THR A 285 -17.10 0.18 -14.41
CA THR A 285 -15.98 -0.27 -15.25
C THR A 285 -15.68 0.68 -16.40
N ASP A 286 -16.69 1.32 -16.98
CA ASP A 286 -16.52 2.23 -18.12
C ASP A 286 -15.69 3.44 -17.70
N VAL A 287 -15.99 4.01 -16.53
CA VAL A 287 -15.23 5.12 -15.95
C VAL A 287 -13.84 4.66 -15.50
N VAL A 288 -13.73 3.47 -14.91
CA VAL A 288 -12.42 2.92 -14.52
C VAL A 288 -11.50 2.73 -15.73
N VAL A 289 -12.03 2.23 -16.85
CA VAL A 289 -11.26 2.08 -18.10
C VAL A 289 -10.88 3.44 -18.66
N SER A 290 -11.81 4.41 -18.72
CA SER A 290 -11.49 5.75 -19.24
C SER A 290 -10.44 6.46 -18.39
N LEU A 291 -10.47 6.31 -17.07
CA LEU A 291 -9.41 6.81 -16.18
C LEU A 291 -8.08 6.09 -16.45
N TYR A 292 -8.08 4.78 -16.67
CA TYR A 292 -6.87 4.04 -16.99
C TYR A 292 -6.24 4.49 -18.33
N GLU A 293 -7.07 4.75 -19.34
CA GLU A 293 -6.65 5.21 -20.67
C GLU A 293 -5.95 6.58 -20.66
N THR A 294 -6.11 7.39 -19.60
CA THR A 294 -5.31 8.62 -19.40
C THR A 294 -3.80 8.34 -19.26
N GLY A 295 -3.41 7.09 -18.97
CA GLY A 295 -2.01 6.68 -18.78
C GLY A 295 -1.41 7.04 -17.41
N LEU A 296 -2.18 7.69 -16.54
CA LEU A 296 -1.70 8.15 -15.22
C LEU A 296 -1.99 7.15 -14.09
N PHE A 297 -2.98 6.28 -14.26
CA PHE A 297 -3.39 5.30 -13.26
C PHE A 297 -2.73 3.93 -13.47
N ARG A 298 -2.56 3.17 -12.38
CA ARG A 298 -2.09 1.79 -12.42
C ARG A 298 -3.17 0.78 -12.05
N TRP A 299 -3.06 -0.44 -12.55
CA TRP A 299 -3.92 -1.53 -12.07
C TRP A 299 -3.48 -2.04 -10.70
N MET A 300 -4.47 -2.23 -9.82
CA MET A 300 -4.33 -3.06 -8.63
C MET A 300 -4.40 -4.54 -9.03
N ASN A 301 -3.63 -5.39 -8.33
CA ASN A 301 -3.92 -6.82 -8.34
C ASN A 301 -4.85 -7.14 -7.16
N LEU A 302 -5.59 -8.25 -7.24
CA LEU A 302 -6.61 -8.59 -6.25
C LEU A 302 -6.05 -8.61 -4.82
N THR A 303 -4.86 -9.21 -4.61
CA THR A 303 -4.21 -9.27 -3.30
C THR A 303 -3.93 -7.90 -2.68
N ARG A 304 -3.57 -6.88 -3.49
CA ARG A 304 -3.33 -5.52 -2.99
C ARG A 304 -4.64 -4.81 -2.67
N ASP A 305 -5.65 -5.04 -3.51
CA ASP A 305 -6.98 -4.48 -3.37
C ASP A 305 -7.65 -4.97 -2.08
N GLU A 306 -7.69 -6.28 -1.87
CA GLU A 306 -8.26 -6.92 -0.68
C GLU A 306 -7.47 -6.63 0.60
N ARG A 307 -6.16 -6.35 0.49
CA ARG A 307 -5.36 -5.99 1.65
C ARG A 307 -5.58 -4.55 2.12
N GLU A 308 -6.05 -3.67 1.26
CA GLU A 308 -6.31 -2.28 1.65
C GLU A 308 -7.68 -2.14 2.32
N HIS A 309 -7.75 -1.37 3.40
CA HIS A 309 -8.98 -1.16 4.15
C HIS A 309 -9.56 0.25 4.00
N SER A 310 -8.76 1.24 3.57
CA SER A 310 -9.22 2.63 3.49
C SER A 310 -10.47 2.81 2.63
N ILE A 311 -10.52 2.11 1.49
CA ILE A 311 -11.68 2.07 0.58
C ILE A 311 -12.79 1.18 1.17
N GLU A 312 -12.45 -0.01 1.67
CA GLU A 312 -13.42 -1.00 2.15
C GLU A 312 -14.28 -0.47 3.31
N MET A 313 -13.68 0.29 4.24
CA MET A 313 -14.39 0.87 5.39
C MET A 313 -15.43 1.92 4.99
N GLN A 314 -15.43 2.40 3.76
CA GLN A 314 -16.46 3.31 3.24
C GLN A 314 -17.70 2.56 2.71
N LEU A 315 -17.55 1.30 2.32
CA LEU A 315 -18.52 0.59 1.49
C LEU A 315 -19.78 0.14 2.25
N PRO A 316 -19.70 -0.45 3.47
CA PRO A 316 -20.89 -0.76 4.25
C PRO A 316 -21.75 0.47 4.54
N TYR A 317 -21.15 1.60 4.93
CA TYR A 317 -21.92 2.83 5.15
C TYR A 317 -22.62 3.31 3.88
N LEU A 318 -21.91 3.32 2.75
CA LEU A 318 -22.46 3.70 1.46
C LEU A 318 -23.62 2.79 1.03
N ARG A 319 -23.43 1.47 1.15
CA ARG A 319 -24.43 0.45 0.85
C ARG A 319 -25.67 0.62 1.72
N ARG A 320 -25.49 0.96 3.00
CA ARG A 320 -26.58 1.20 3.96
C ARG A 320 -27.40 2.44 3.63
N VAL A 321 -26.74 3.55 3.28
CA VAL A 321 -27.43 4.80 2.93
C VAL A 321 -28.19 4.68 1.60
N CYS A 322 -27.63 3.94 0.64
CA CYS A 322 -28.21 3.80 -0.70
C CYS A 322 -29.07 2.54 -0.87
N GLU A 323 -29.42 1.83 0.21
CA GLU A 323 -30.11 0.53 0.13
C GLU A 323 -31.44 0.58 -0.65
N GLY A 324 -32.22 1.66 -0.47
CA GLY A 324 -33.52 1.84 -1.12
C GLY A 324 -33.43 1.93 -2.65
N ARG A 325 -32.25 2.26 -3.19
CA ARG A 325 -32.05 2.33 -4.64
C ARG A 325 -32.05 0.98 -5.33
N VAL A 326 -31.61 -0.07 -4.64
CA VAL A 326 -31.67 -1.43 -5.17
C VAL A 326 -33.10 -1.89 -5.33
N MET A 327 -33.97 -1.52 -4.39
CA MET A 327 -35.39 -1.88 -4.45
C MET A 327 -36.09 -1.28 -5.69
N ILE A 328 -35.63 -0.13 -6.18
CA ILE A 328 -36.16 0.52 -7.39
C ILE A 328 -35.35 0.22 -8.67
N ARG A 329 -34.48 -0.81 -8.64
CA ARG A 329 -33.61 -1.23 -9.77
C ARG A 329 -32.75 -0.10 -10.36
N LYS A 330 -32.33 0.86 -9.52
CA LYS A 330 -31.45 1.99 -9.89
C LYS A 330 -30.25 2.08 -8.94
N ASP A 331 -29.58 0.95 -8.76
CA ASP A 331 -28.43 0.82 -7.86
C ASP A 331 -27.32 1.82 -8.19
N ILE A 332 -26.51 2.15 -7.19
CA ILE A 332 -25.36 3.02 -7.35
C ILE A 332 -24.18 2.24 -7.91
N LYS A 333 -23.30 2.91 -8.66
CA LYS A 333 -22.00 2.36 -9.04
C LYS A 333 -20.87 3.06 -8.28
N ILE A 334 -19.80 2.33 -7.96
CA ILE A 334 -18.62 2.89 -7.29
C ILE A 334 -17.42 2.99 -8.24
N VAL A 335 -16.55 3.97 -8.00
CA VAL A 335 -15.25 4.11 -8.65
C VAL A 335 -14.17 4.12 -7.56
N PRO A 336 -13.59 2.95 -7.21
CA PRO A 336 -12.56 2.87 -6.18
C PRO A 336 -11.21 3.35 -6.72
N ILE A 337 -10.62 4.34 -6.05
CA ILE A 337 -9.31 4.91 -6.38
C ILE A 337 -8.39 4.81 -5.17
N MET A 338 -7.36 3.98 -5.27
CA MET A 338 -6.31 3.88 -4.27
C MET A 338 -5.23 4.94 -4.54
N VAL A 339 -4.96 5.80 -3.57
CA VAL A 339 -4.01 6.90 -3.69
C VAL A 339 -2.67 6.55 -3.06
N GLY A 340 -1.61 6.76 -3.84
CA GLY A 340 -0.22 6.56 -3.44
C GLY A 340 0.39 7.74 -2.67
N ASP A 341 1.73 7.72 -2.66
CA ASP A 341 2.58 8.81 -2.18
C ASP A 341 2.87 9.76 -3.34
N ILE A 342 1.94 10.67 -3.60
CA ILE A 342 1.96 11.61 -4.73
C ILE A 342 2.41 13.01 -4.30
N THR A 343 2.84 13.84 -5.26
CA THR A 343 3.20 15.24 -5.00
C THR A 343 1.99 16.16 -5.05
N LYS A 344 2.13 17.40 -4.55
CA LYS A 344 1.08 18.42 -4.60
C LYS A 344 0.68 18.79 -6.05
N GLU A 345 1.62 18.72 -6.99
CA GLU A 345 1.35 18.95 -8.41
C GLU A 345 0.54 17.79 -9.01
N GLN A 346 0.88 16.55 -8.63
CA GLN A 346 0.11 15.37 -9.04
C GLN A 346 -1.30 15.40 -8.44
N GLU A 347 -1.49 15.88 -7.21
CA GLU A 347 -2.83 16.07 -6.62
C GLU A 347 -3.71 17.00 -7.50
N LEU A 348 -3.15 18.10 -8.00
CA LEU A 348 -3.84 19.00 -8.93
C LEU A 348 -4.10 18.35 -10.30
N GLU A 349 -3.15 17.55 -10.81
CA GLU A 349 -3.29 16.81 -12.07
C GLU A 349 -4.42 15.77 -12.01
N TYR A 350 -4.44 14.93 -10.98
CA TYR A 350 -5.55 14.00 -10.73
C TYR A 350 -6.86 14.76 -10.46
N GLY A 351 -6.80 15.86 -9.72
CA GLY A 351 -7.95 16.74 -9.49
C GLY A 351 -8.59 17.23 -10.78
N ARG A 352 -7.77 17.70 -11.75
CA ARG A 352 -8.25 18.15 -13.07
C ARG A 352 -8.95 17.03 -13.84
N ILE A 353 -8.43 15.80 -13.78
CA ILE A 353 -9.03 14.63 -14.46
C ILE A 353 -10.37 14.25 -13.84
N LEU A 354 -10.49 14.38 -12.52
CA LEU A 354 -11.69 14.00 -11.77
C LEU A 354 -12.76 15.10 -11.71
N ALA A 355 -12.38 16.36 -11.96
CA ALA A 355 -13.28 17.51 -11.89
C ALA A 355 -14.53 17.40 -12.79
N PRO A 356 -14.47 16.93 -14.04
CA PRO A 356 -15.68 16.73 -14.86
C PRO A 356 -16.69 15.78 -14.21
N TYR A 357 -16.21 14.71 -13.57
CA TYR A 357 -17.07 13.77 -12.86
C TYR A 357 -17.65 14.36 -11.58
N LEU A 358 -16.88 15.20 -10.86
CA LEU A 358 -17.37 15.90 -9.67
C LEU A 358 -18.49 16.91 -10.00
N ALA A 359 -18.43 17.52 -11.19
CA ALA A 359 -19.48 18.43 -11.67
C ALA A 359 -20.76 17.70 -12.10
N GLU A 360 -20.65 16.44 -12.56
CA GLU A 360 -21.76 15.63 -13.05
C GLU A 360 -22.88 15.47 -12.00
N GLU A 361 -24.14 15.52 -12.46
CA GLU A 361 -25.29 15.32 -11.59
C GLU A 361 -25.41 13.86 -11.12
N GLY A 362 -25.74 13.68 -9.84
CA GLY A 362 -25.78 12.35 -9.23
C GLY A 362 -24.40 11.73 -8.96
N THR A 363 -23.29 12.46 -9.11
CA THR A 363 -21.97 11.99 -8.67
C THR A 363 -21.61 12.54 -7.29
N VAL A 364 -21.11 11.67 -6.40
CA VAL A 364 -20.60 12.04 -5.07
C VAL A 364 -19.18 11.50 -4.89
N PHE A 365 -18.30 12.28 -4.25
CA PHE A 365 -16.94 11.88 -3.92
C PHE A 365 -16.80 11.59 -2.43
N ILE A 366 -16.09 10.52 -2.07
CA ILE A 366 -15.72 10.18 -0.70
C ILE A 366 -14.21 10.26 -0.61
N ALA A 367 -13.70 11.27 0.10
CA ALA A 367 -12.31 11.35 0.50
C ALA A 367 -12.13 10.66 1.85
N SER A 368 -11.55 9.46 1.82
CA SER A 368 -11.37 8.64 3.01
C SER A 368 -10.13 9.07 3.80
N SER A 369 -10.32 9.56 5.02
CA SER A 369 -9.23 10.03 5.88
C SER A 369 -9.57 10.00 7.36
N ASP A 370 -8.71 9.36 8.14
CA ASP A 370 -8.50 9.68 9.56
C ASP A 370 -7.57 10.91 9.68
N PHE A 371 -7.56 11.54 10.86
CA PHE A 371 -6.82 12.78 11.13
C PHE A 371 -5.53 12.47 11.94
N CYS A 372 -5.23 13.19 13.02
CA CYS A 372 -3.99 12.96 13.76
C CYS A 372 -3.93 11.57 14.39
N HIS A 373 -2.91 10.80 14.03
CA HIS A 373 -2.47 9.60 14.74
C HIS A 373 -1.39 10.03 15.74
N TRP A 374 -1.81 10.31 16.97
CA TRP A 374 -0.95 10.80 18.04
C TRP A 374 -0.50 9.67 18.95
N GLY A 375 0.75 9.71 19.37
CA GLY A 375 1.32 8.80 20.35
C GLY A 375 2.60 8.16 19.88
N PRO A 376 3.28 7.46 20.80
CA PRO A 376 4.51 6.80 20.48
C PRO A 376 4.30 5.80 19.34
N ASP A 377 3.20 5.04 19.24
CA ASP A 377 3.02 3.94 18.26
C ASP A 377 3.00 4.40 16.81
N TYR A 378 2.61 5.65 16.61
CA TYR A 378 2.67 6.35 15.34
C TYR A 378 3.97 7.15 15.17
N TYR A 379 4.83 7.10 16.19
CA TYR A 379 6.03 7.89 16.36
C TYR A 379 5.79 9.38 16.19
N TYR A 380 4.62 9.89 16.60
CA TYR A 380 4.21 11.28 16.46
C TYR A 380 3.67 11.81 17.78
N THR A 381 4.35 12.77 18.39
CA THR A 381 3.99 13.30 19.71
C THR A 381 3.99 14.83 19.71
N PHE A 382 3.63 15.42 18.57
CA PHE A 382 3.53 16.87 18.40
C PHE A 382 2.59 17.48 19.44
N TYR A 383 2.95 18.64 19.97
CA TYR A 383 2.26 19.29 21.06
C TYR A 383 2.45 20.81 21.02
N PHE A 384 1.38 21.54 21.24
CA PHE A 384 1.35 22.97 21.46
C PHE A 384 1.42 23.26 22.96
N PRO A 385 2.25 24.22 23.43
CA PRO A 385 2.38 24.52 24.85
C PRO A 385 1.14 25.18 25.46
N LYS A 386 0.33 25.86 24.66
CA LYS A 386 -0.85 26.64 25.08
C LYS A 386 -1.88 26.69 23.94
N PRO A 387 -3.15 27.03 24.22
CA PRO A 387 -4.17 27.23 23.19
C PRO A 387 -3.79 28.35 22.22
N ASN A 388 -4.26 28.25 20.97
CA ASN A 388 -4.12 29.26 19.91
C ASN A 388 -2.68 29.57 19.49
N CYS A 389 -1.73 28.68 19.80
CA CYS A 389 -0.38 28.72 19.22
C CYS A 389 -0.38 28.61 17.69
N ALA A 390 0.57 29.31 17.07
CA ALA A 390 0.93 29.07 15.67
C ALA A 390 1.60 27.69 15.52
N PRO A 391 1.48 27.03 14.34
CA PRO A 391 2.16 25.77 14.03
C PRO A 391 3.66 25.75 14.40
N SER A 392 4.36 26.87 14.21
CA SER A 392 5.79 27.03 14.50
C SER A 392 6.15 27.01 15.99
N GLU A 393 5.19 27.22 16.90
CA GLU A 393 5.42 27.16 18.35
C GLU A 393 5.33 25.73 18.91
N GLY A 394 4.88 24.77 18.10
CA GLY A 394 4.73 23.37 18.53
C GLY A 394 6.04 22.59 18.55
N TYR A 395 6.09 21.54 19.38
CA TYR A 395 7.25 20.66 19.49
C TYR A 395 6.84 19.20 19.71
N GLN A 396 7.78 18.26 19.54
CA GLN A 396 7.53 16.84 19.81
C GLN A 396 7.78 16.54 21.29
N THR A 397 6.76 16.08 22.02
CA THR A 397 6.90 15.75 23.44
C THR A 397 7.76 14.51 23.63
N THR A 398 8.59 14.55 24.67
CA THR A 398 9.45 13.44 25.09
C THR A 398 9.48 13.38 26.62
N ARG A 399 10.09 12.34 27.20
CA ARG A 399 10.30 12.32 28.66
C ARG A 399 11.16 13.51 29.16
N ALA A 400 12.04 14.04 28.31
CA ALA A 400 12.87 15.20 28.64
C ALA A 400 12.15 16.54 28.39
N THR A 401 11.11 16.55 27.55
CA THR A 401 10.30 17.73 27.22
C THR A 401 8.83 17.34 27.35
N PRO A 402 8.31 17.26 28.60
CA PRO A 402 6.95 16.82 28.85
C PRO A 402 5.92 17.90 28.47
N PRO A 403 4.64 17.53 28.29
CA PRO A 403 3.55 18.49 28.11
C PRO A 403 3.42 19.47 29.28
N GLU A 404 2.90 20.65 29.00
CA GLU A 404 2.59 21.66 30.01
C GLU A 404 1.44 21.20 30.92
N LYS A 405 1.48 21.55 32.21
CA LYS A 405 0.46 21.07 33.17
C LYS A 405 -0.96 21.56 32.84
N GLY A 406 -1.06 22.77 32.31
CA GLY A 406 -2.32 23.50 32.07
C GLY A 406 -3.01 23.21 30.74
N TYR A 407 -2.36 22.49 29.82
CA TYR A 407 -2.94 22.18 28.51
C TYR A 407 -2.69 20.71 28.19
N LYS A 408 -3.76 19.94 27.99
CA LYS A 408 -3.67 18.49 27.83
C LYS A 408 -3.29 18.13 26.39
N ILE A 409 -2.65 16.99 26.21
CA ILE A 409 -2.24 16.49 24.90
C ILE A 409 -3.44 16.42 23.94
N TRP A 410 -4.55 15.83 24.38
CA TRP A 410 -5.74 15.73 23.53
C TRP A 410 -6.26 17.10 23.07
N GLN A 411 -6.14 18.15 23.90
CA GLN A 411 -6.52 19.52 23.52
C GLN A 411 -5.59 20.07 22.44
N SER A 412 -4.28 19.83 22.58
CA SER A 412 -3.30 20.18 21.56
C SER A 412 -3.56 19.45 20.25
N THR A 413 -3.91 18.15 20.30
CA THR A 413 -4.24 17.37 19.11
C THR A 413 -5.51 17.91 18.44
N THR A 414 -6.52 18.27 19.22
CA THR A 414 -7.73 18.95 18.70
C THR A 414 -7.41 20.27 18.04
N GLN A 415 -6.56 21.11 18.65
CA GLN A 415 -6.11 22.34 18.00
C GLN A 415 -5.37 22.05 16.69
N LEU A 416 -4.46 21.07 16.69
CA LEU A 416 -3.70 20.69 15.51
C LEU A 416 -4.62 20.28 14.36
N ASP A 417 -5.59 19.41 14.60
CA ASP A 417 -6.54 18.97 13.58
C ASP A 417 -7.48 20.09 13.14
N HIS A 418 -7.97 20.91 14.07
CA HIS A 418 -8.84 22.05 13.77
C HIS A 418 -8.15 23.13 12.92
N ILE A 419 -6.82 23.31 13.03
CA ILE A 419 -6.08 24.19 12.11
C ILE A 419 -6.18 23.67 10.67
N GLY A 420 -5.93 22.38 10.46
CA GLY A 420 -6.05 21.74 9.14
C GLY A 420 -7.48 21.80 8.60
N MET A 421 -8.45 21.47 9.44
CA MET A 421 -9.89 21.55 9.11
C MET A 421 -10.31 22.99 8.76
N GLY A 422 -9.83 23.98 9.51
CA GLY A 422 -10.12 25.40 9.30
C GLY A 422 -9.61 25.92 7.97
N ILE A 423 -8.39 25.55 7.56
CA ILE A 423 -7.83 25.90 6.24
C ILE A 423 -8.73 25.38 5.11
N LEU A 424 -9.28 24.17 5.28
CA LEU A 424 -10.17 23.54 4.31
C LEU A 424 -11.60 24.14 4.36
N ALA A 425 -12.11 24.54 5.52
CA ALA A 425 -13.47 25.09 5.65
C ALA A 425 -13.58 26.59 5.34
N ASP A 426 -12.46 27.32 5.32
CA ASP A 426 -12.42 28.76 5.03
C ASP A 426 -13.03 29.06 3.64
N GLN A 427 -14.08 29.88 3.65
CA GLN A 427 -14.90 30.25 2.48
C GLN A 427 -14.32 31.45 1.73
N ASP A 428 -13.49 32.25 2.40
CA ASP A 428 -12.80 33.39 1.80
C ASP A 428 -11.61 32.92 0.95
N ARG A 429 -11.15 31.68 1.18
CA ARG A 429 -10.11 31.03 0.39
C ARG A 429 -10.69 30.29 -0.81
N SER A 430 -10.08 30.52 -1.97
CA SER A 430 -10.25 29.62 -3.11
C SER A 430 -9.78 28.21 -2.77
N ALA A 431 -10.35 27.20 -3.42
CA ALA A 431 -9.95 25.80 -3.29
C ALA A 431 -8.46 25.61 -3.57
N PHE A 432 -7.89 26.33 -4.55
CA PHE A 432 -6.45 26.31 -4.83
C PHE A 432 -5.62 26.84 -3.65
N THR A 433 -6.05 27.94 -3.03
CA THR A 433 -5.36 28.52 -1.87
C THR A 433 -5.48 27.62 -0.65
N ALA A 434 -6.65 27.02 -0.43
CA ALA A 434 -6.87 26.04 0.63
C ALA A 434 -5.99 24.80 0.45
N HIS A 435 -5.89 24.26 -0.78
CA HIS A 435 -4.99 23.16 -1.14
C HIS A 435 -3.53 23.46 -0.80
N ARG A 436 -3.03 24.61 -1.29
CA ARG A 436 -1.66 25.09 -1.04
C ARG A 436 -1.36 25.24 0.44
N ASP A 437 -2.27 25.89 1.17
CA ASP A 437 -2.05 26.22 2.57
C ASP A 437 -2.20 24.99 3.48
N PHE A 438 -3.05 24.02 3.10
CA PHE A 438 -3.14 22.73 3.77
C PHE A 438 -1.84 21.94 3.60
N HIS A 439 -1.24 21.97 2.40
CA HIS A 439 0.08 21.39 2.18
C HIS A 439 1.16 22.05 3.04
N ARG A 440 1.17 23.40 3.14
CA ARG A 440 2.10 24.12 4.02
C ARG A 440 1.92 23.70 5.49
N TYR A 441 0.69 23.61 5.96
CA TYR A 441 0.37 23.12 7.30
C TYR A 441 0.92 21.70 7.56
N LEU A 442 0.76 20.79 6.60
CA LEU A 442 1.28 19.42 6.73
C LEU A 442 2.81 19.38 6.80
N VAL A 443 3.50 20.26 6.08
CA VAL A 443 4.97 20.38 6.10
C VAL A 443 5.46 20.98 7.41
N GLU A 444 4.76 21.97 7.98
CA GLU A 444 5.15 22.62 9.23
C GLU A 444 4.94 21.72 10.46
N THR A 445 3.84 20.97 10.48
CA THR A 445 3.42 20.20 11.66
C THR A 445 3.75 18.72 11.60
N ASP A 446 4.05 18.19 10.41
CA ASP A 446 4.10 16.76 10.12
C ASP A 446 2.85 15.98 10.59
N ASN A 447 1.66 16.61 10.62
CA ASN A 447 0.44 15.94 11.08
C ASN A 447 0.20 14.64 10.30
N SER A 448 -0.17 13.59 11.03
CA SER A 448 -0.26 12.22 10.56
C SER A 448 -1.60 11.88 9.88
N ILE A 449 -2.20 12.87 9.19
CA ILE A 449 -3.42 12.69 8.39
C ILE A 449 -3.16 11.69 7.25
N CYS A 450 -3.84 10.54 7.30
CA CYS A 450 -3.58 9.42 6.39
C CYS A 450 -4.11 9.70 4.97
N GLY A 451 -5.34 10.22 4.87
CA GLY A 451 -6.00 10.58 3.61
C GLY A 451 -5.64 11.96 3.06
N ARG A 452 -4.53 12.57 3.51
CA ARG A 452 -4.10 13.92 3.07
C ARG A 452 -4.05 14.07 1.54
N HIS A 453 -3.64 13.01 0.82
CA HIS A 453 -3.57 13.02 -0.64
C HIS A 453 -4.95 12.83 -1.28
N ALA A 454 -5.86 12.08 -0.66
CA ALA A 454 -7.25 11.98 -1.11
C ALA A 454 -7.96 13.34 -0.98
N ILE A 455 -7.76 14.02 0.16
CA ILE A 455 -8.22 15.40 0.38
C ILE A 455 -7.56 16.35 -0.62
N GLY A 456 -6.25 16.21 -0.87
CA GLY A 456 -5.50 16.99 -1.84
C GLY A 456 -6.06 16.89 -3.26
N ILE A 457 -6.34 15.67 -3.74
CA ILE A 457 -6.98 15.42 -5.04
C ILE A 457 -8.37 16.05 -5.10
N LEU A 458 -9.19 15.87 -4.06
CA LEU A 458 -10.52 16.47 -4.00
C LEU A 458 -10.44 18.00 -4.09
N TYR A 459 -9.55 18.64 -3.34
CA TYR A 459 -9.35 20.09 -3.43
C TYR A 459 -8.71 20.54 -4.75
N GLY A 460 -7.93 19.70 -5.41
CA GLY A 460 -7.46 19.94 -6.77
C GLY A 460 -8.61 19.94 -7.79
N ALA A 461 -9.57 19.02 -7.64
CA ALA A 461 -10.78 19.00 -8.48
C ALA A 461 -11.65 20.24 -8.23
N LEU A 462 -11.86 20.60 -6.96
CA LEU A 462 -12.58 21.82 -6.59
C LEU A 462 -11.89 23.08 -7.12
N ALA A 463 -10.55 23.15 -7.07
CA ALA A 463 -9.79 24.25 -7.61
C ALA A 463 -9.98 24.41 -9.12
N HIS A 464 -9.98 23.29 -9.86
CA HIS A 464 -10.22 23.32 -11.29
C HIS A 464 -11.66 23.75 -11.63
N LEU A 465 -12.66 23.30 -10.86
CA LEU A 465 -14.05 23.71 -11.06
C LEU A 465 -14.28 25.18 -10.72
N GLU A 466 -13.67 25.67 -9.63
CA GLU A 466 -13.75 27.10 -9.27
C GLU A 466 -13.11 27.97 -10.35
N GLU A 467 -11.95 27.57 -10.89
CA GLU A 467 -11.28 28.28 -11.99
C GLU A 467 -12.10 28.29 -13.28
N THR A 468 -12.69 27.15 -13.66
CA THR A 468 -13.37 26.99 -14.96
C THR A 468 -14.83 27.45 -14.96
N THR A 469 -15.52 27.38 -13.82
CA THR A 469 -16.96 27.67 -13.71
C THR A 469 -17.30 28.82 -12.77
N GLY A 470 -16.34 29.31 -11.98
CA GLY A 470 -16.59 30.33 -10.94
C GLY A 470 -17.35 29.82 -9.71
N ARG A 471 -17.72 28.53 -9.69
CA ARG A 471 -18.44 27.88 -8.58
C ARG A 471 -17.52 27.69 -7.38
N LYS A 472 -17.85 28.35 -6.27
CA LYS A 472 -17.07 28.27 -5.04
C LYS A 472 -17.44 27.04 -4.22
N LYS A 473 -16.43 26.38 -3.68
CA LYS A 473 -16.62 25.30 -2.70
C LYS A 473 -17.22 25.85 -1.41
N PHE A 474 -18.09 25.06 -0.78
CA PHE A 474 -18.49 25.24 0.61
C PHE A 474 -18.26 23.92 1.37
N CYS A 475 -17.33 23.92 2.32
CA CYS A 475 -17.00 22.76 3.15
C CYS A 475 -17.47 22.97 4.59
N ASN A 476 -18.26 22.04 5.13
CA ASN A 476 -18.74 22.10 6.50
C ASN A 476 -18.32 20.85 7.29
N TRP A 477 -17.62 21.06 8.41
CA TRP A 477 -17.26 19.98 9.34
C TRP A 477 -18.38 19.75 10.34
N VAL A 478 -18.95 18.55 10.32
CA VAL A 478 -20.16 18.21 11.08
C VAL A 478 -19.86 17.44 12.36
N LYS A 479 -18.77 16.68 12.41
CA LYS A 479 -18.35 15.96 13.62
C LYS A 479 -16.84 15.87 13.67
N TYR A 480 -16.32 16.01 14.89
CA TYR A 480 -14.96 15.69 15.26
C TYR A 480 -15.00 14.79 16.49
N ASP A 481 -14.07 13.85 16.58
CA ASP A 481 -13.89 12.98 17.73
C ASP A 481 -12.46 12.48 17.85
N GLN A 482 -12.13 11.92 19.00
CA GLN A 482 -10.85 11.27 19.26
C GLN A 482 -11.09 9.90 19.87
N SER A 483 -10.31 8.91 19.45
CA SER A 483 -10.41 7.55 19.99
C SER A 483 -10.21 7.49 21.51
N ALA A 484 -9.44 8.45 22.07
CA ALA A 484 -9.25 8.64 23.50
C ALA A 484 -8.73 10.06 23.79
N GLN A 485 -9.11 10.61 24.94
CA GLN A 485 -8.55 11.86 25.47
C GLN A 485 -7.21 11.61 26.17
N VAL A 486 -6.16 11.45 25.38
CA VAL A 486 -4.80 11.17 25.87
C VAL A 486 -4.24 12.28 26.75
N THR A 487 -3.58 11.89 27.84
CA THR A 487 -2.96 12.83 28.80
C THR A 487 -1.52 12.48 29.13
N LYS A 488 -1.07 11.25 28.88
CA LYS A 488 0.31 10.81 29.10
C LYS A 488 1.04 10.62 27.77
N ILE A 489 2.36 10.82 27.80
CA ILE A 489 3.24 10.66 26.62
C ILE A 489 3.29 9.21 26.11
N THR A 490 2.90 8.26 26.95
CA THR A 490 2.85 6.83 26.61
C THR A 490 1.56 6.41 25.94
N ASP A 491 0.53 7.25 25.94
CA ASP A 491 -0.78 6.92 25.41
C ASP A 491 -0.82 7.14 23.89
N ASN A 492 -1.81 6.56 23.21
CA ASN A 492 -2.03 6.73 21.78
C ASN A 492 -3.48 7.12 21.50
N SER A 493 -3.70 7.93 20.48
CA SER A 493 -5.03 8.27 19.97
C SER A 493 -5.04 8.46 18.46
N VAL A 494 -6.20 8.27 17.86
CA VAL A 494 -6.49 8.65 16.48
C VAL A 494 -7.66 9.63 16.49
N SER A 495 -7.55 10.72 15.75
CA SER A 495 -8.64 11.67 15.56
C SER A 495 -9.49 11.30 14.34
N TYR A 496 -10.79 11.53 14.45
CA TYR A 496 -11.78 11.28 13.40
C TYR A 496 -12.53 12.57 13.11
N ALA A 497 -12.73 12.87 11.82
CA ALA A 497 -13.51 14.03 11.42
C ALA A 497 -14.45 13.66 10.28
N SER A 498 -15.58 14.37 10.19
CA SER A 498 -16.56 14.19 9.14
C SER A 498 -17.02 15.53 8.60
N ALA A 499 -17.05 15.64 7.27
CA ALA A 499 -17.48 16.83 6.56
C ALA A 499 -18.27 16.48 5.30
N TRP A 500 -19.05 17.45 4.84
CA TRP A 500 -19.65 17.46 3.52
C TRP A 500 -19.25 18.73 2.77
N ILE A 501 -19.27 18.66 1.44
CA ILE A 501 -18.86 19.72 0.53
C ILE A 501 -19.90 19.94 -0.57
N LYS A 502 -20.21 21.21 -0.85
CA LYS A 502 -20.98 21.69 -2.00
C LYS A 502 -20.10 22.53 -2.93
N ILE A 503 -20.55 22.70 -4.17
CA ILE A 503 -19.98 23.60 -5.20
C ILE A 503 -21.09 24.37 -5.89
#